data_AF-A0A8T3ZHB1-F1
#
_entry.id   AF-A0A8T3ZHB1-F1
#
_cell.length_a   1.000
_cell.length_b   1.000
_cell.length_c   1.000
_cell.angle_alpha   90.00
_cell.angle_beta   90.00
_cell.angle_gamma   90.00
#
_symmetry.space_group_name_H-M   'P 1'
#
loop_
_entity.id
_entity.type
_entity.pdbx_description
1 polymer ?
#
loop_
_entity_poly.entity_id
_entity_poly.type
_entity_poly.pdbx_seq_one_letter_code
_entity_poly.pdbx_strand_id
1 'polypeptide(L)'
;MAEILDSPSLKALSVDTRQEIMKLLVKRPYTPSELSRLLNKHVTTVGEHLALLEKSGLVRRKESSNKWVYYALTDKGEKIFKPNYYSWVVVLSLSLIAFVAGMQQMFFTAGYRLSAAQEAGKAYAPTSITPAAATDAATSAAAAAPIGMEIYVGLILISVSMLGFGYLIAKSLKNYSSIAHKR
;
A
#
# COMPACT_ATOMS: atom_id res chain seq x y z
N MET A 1 21.06 -3.17 16.24
CA MET A 1 20.24 -3.68 15.13
C MET A 1 19.30 -4.71 15.73
N ALA A 2 17.98 -4.47 15.70
CA ALA A 2 17.02 -5.35 16.36
C ALA A 2 16.87 -6.63 15.54
N GLU A 3 17.28 -7.76 16.10
CA GLU A 3 16.88 -9.08 15.62
C GLU A 3 15.37 -9.20 15.91
N ILE A 4 14.57 -8.89 14.89
CA ILE A 4 13.09 -8.80 15.01
C ILE A 4 12.49 -10.22 15.10
N LEU A 5 13.29 -11.25 14.79
CA LEU A 5 12.90 -12.65 14.67
C LEU A 5 13.97 -13.56 15.27
N ASP A 6 14.11 -13.55 16.60
CA ASP A 6 14.92 -14.55 17.29
C ASP A 6 14.28 -15.93 17.09
N SER A 7 15.08 -16.96 16.82
CA SER A 7 14.64 -18.36 16.78
C SER A 7 13.76 -18.79 17.98
N PRO A 8 14.00 -18.36 19.25
CA PRO A 8 13.09 -18.64 20.35
C PRO A 8 11.71 -17.96 20.22
N SER A 9 11.63 -16.74 19.68
CA SER A 9 10.36 -16.03 19.49
C SER A 9 9.52 -16.72 18.40
N LEU A 10 10.14 -17.17 17.31
CA LEU A 10 9.46 -17.95 16.25
C LEU A 10 8.98 -19.31 16.75
N LYS A 11 9.82 -20.03 17.52
CA LYS A 11 9.43 -21.31 18.12
C LYS A 11 8.30 -21.15 19.14
N ALA A 12 8.30 -20.07 19.91
CA ALA A 12 7.20 -19.70 20.78
C ALA A 12 5.93 -19.38 19.97
N LEU A 13 6.01 -18.82 18.77
CA LEU A 13 4.84 -18.53 17.94
C LEU A 13 4.31 -19.71 17.13
N SER A 14 5.09 -20.79 16.97
CA SER A 14 4.72 -21.92 16.12
C SER A 14 3.47 -22.70 16.55
N VAL A 15 2.91 -22.44 17.73
CA VAL A 15 1.72 -23.14 18.22
C VAL A 15 0.50 -22.25 18.05
N ASP A 16 -0.54 -22.80 17.41
CA ASP A 16 -1.76 -22.07 17.05
C ASP A 16 -2.43 -21.39 18.24
N THR A 17 -2.56 -22.10 19.37
CA THR A 17 -3.16 -21.54 20.60
C THR A 17 -2.40 -20.31 21.12
N ARG A 18 -1.07 -20.26 20.95
CA ARG A 18 -0.26 -19.10 21.36
C ARG A 18 -0.43 -17.92 20.41
N GLN A 19 -0.62 -18.20 19.12
CA GLN A 19 -0.96 -17.16 18.14
C GLN A 19 -2.34 -16.56 18.45
N GLU A 20 -3.32 -17.39 18.80
CA GLU A 20 -4.65 -16.92 19.21
C GLU A 20 -4.61 -16.07 20.48
N ILE A 21 -3.85 -16.48 21.50
CA ILE A 21 -3.60 -15.68 22.70
C ILE A 21 -3.06 -14.30 22.32
N MET A 22 -2.07 -14.23 21.43
CA MET A 22 -1.52 -12.95 20.97
C MET A 22 -2.54 -12.10 20.20
N LYS A 23 -3.36 -12.70 19.32
CA LYS A 23 -4.44 -11.97 18.61
C LYS A 23 -5.42 -11.33 19.58
N LEU A 24 -5.75 -12.01 20.68
CA LEU A 24 -6.61 -11.47 21.72
C LEU A 24 -5.91 -10.32 22.46
N LEU A 25 -4.68 -10.54 22.92
CA LEU A 25 -3.89 -9.55 23.66
C LEU A 25 -3.65 -8.25 22.86
N VAL A 26 -3.62 -8.30 21.52
CA VAL A 26 -3.48 -7.09 20.66
C VAL A 26 -4.66 -6.14 20.84
N LYS A 27 -5.86 -6.65 21.13
CA LYS A 27 -7.06 -5.82 21.30
C LYS A 27 -7.08 -5.14 22.66
N ARG A 28 -6.80 -5.90 23.72
CA ARG A 28 -6.74 -5.41 25.10
C ARG A 28 -5.92 -6.36 25.98
N PRO A 29 -5.44 -5.90 27.15
CA PRO A 29 -4.90 -6.80 28.17
C PRO A 29 -5.98 -7.75 28.68
N TYR A 30 -5.62 -9.03 28.87
CA TYR A 30 -6.53 -10.07 29.38
C TYR A 30 -5.93 -10.81 30.56
N THR A 31 -6.78 -11.37 31.41
CA THR A 31 -6.38 -12.32 32.46
C THR A 31 -6.33 -13.76 31.94
N PRO A 32 -5.59 -14.67 32.59
CA PRO A 32 -5.55 -16.09 32.23
C PRO A 32 -6.94 -16.76 32.23
N SER A 33 -7.79 -16.39 33.19
CA SER A 33 -9.16 -16.92 33.30
C SER A 33 -10.07 -16.46 32.17
N GLU A 34 -9.92 -15.22 31.69
CA GLU A 34 -10.65 -14.73 30.53
C GLU A 34 -10.17 -15.40 29.24
N LEU A 35 -8.84 -15.53 29.06
CA LEU A 35 -8.25 -16.21 27.91
C LEU A 35 -8.68 -17.68 27.85
N SER A 36 -8.74 -18.37 28.99
CA SER A 36 -9.28 -19.72 29.12
C SER A 36 -10.70 -19.84 28.56
N ARG A 37 -11.59 -18.92 28.93
CA ARG A 37 -12.98 -18.90 28.45
C ARG A 37 -13.07 -18.61 26.95
N LEU A 38 -12.25 -17.70 26.44
CA LEU A 38 -12.24 -17.32 25.02
C LEU A 38 -11.69 -18.41 24.10
N LEU A 39 -10.66 -19.13 24.56
CA LEU A 39 -9.97 -20.17 23.77
C LEU A 39 -10.55 -21.57 24.00
N ASN A 40 -11.50 -21.69 24.93
CA ASN A 40 -12.05 -22.97 25.39
C ASN A 40 -10.94 -23.96 25.81
N LYS A 41 -9.99 -23.45 26.59
CA LYS A 41 -8.84 -24.20 27.14
C LYS A 41 -8.80 -24.07 28.66
N HIS A 42 -8.21 -25.06 29.31
CA HIS A 42 -8.04 -25.04 30.76
C HIS A 42 -7.10 -23.90 31.19
N VAL A 43 -7.38 -23.30 32.35
CA VAL A 43 -6.62 -22.14 32.87
C VAL A 43 -5.14 -22.46 33.03
N THR A 44 -4.79 -23.69 33.43
CA THR A 44 -3.39 -24.13 33.56
C THR A 44 -2.67 -24.15 32.21
N THR A 45 -3.30 -24.69 31.16
CA THR A 45 -2.74 -24.75 29.80
C THR A 45 -2.48 -23.34 29.25
N VAL A 46 -3.41 -22.41 29.48
CA VAL A 46 -3.21 -21.00 29.10
C VAL A 46 -2.07 -20.37 29.89
N GLY A 47 -1.95 -20.67 31.20
CA GLY A 47 -0.84 -20.22 32.03
C GLY A 47 0.53 -20.70 31.53
N GLU A 48 0.65 -21.98 31.15
CA GLU A 48 1.88 -22.53 30.56
C GLU A 48 2.25 -21.84 29.25
N HIS A 49 1.25 -21.61 28.38
CA HIS A 49 1.44 -20.88 27.13
C HIS A 49 1.88 -19.44 27.35
N LEU A 50 1.31 -18.75 28.33
CA LEU A 50 1.70 -17.39 28.71
C LEU A 50 3.13 -17.33 29.26
N ALA A 51 3.53 -18.30 30.10
CA ALA A 51 4.89 -18.37 30.64
C ALA A 51 5.95 -18.54 29.53
N LEU A 52 5.66 -19.34 28.49
CA LEU A 52 6.53 -19.49 27.32
C LEU A 52 6.59 -18.20 26.48
N LEU A 53 5.46 -17.50 26.32
CA LEU A 53 5.39 -16.21 25.62
C LEU A 53 6.11 -15.10 26.39
N GLU A 54 6.09 -15.13 27.72
CA GLU A 54 6.84 -14.23 28.58
C GLU A 54 8.34 -14.52 28.51
N LYS A 55 8.75 -15.80 28.55
CA LYS A 55 10.16 -16.21 28.41
C LYS A 55 10.78 -15.79 27.08
N SER A 56 9.98 -15.72 26.02
CA SER A 56 10.42 -15.24 24.69
C SER A 56 10.34 -13.71 24.52
N GLY A 57 9.91 -12.99 25.56
CA GLY A 57 9.80 -11.53 25.57
C GLY A 57 8.65 -10.96 24.73
N LEU A 58 7.67 -11.77 24.34
CA LEU A 58 6.53 -11.36 23.50
C LEU A 58 5.38 -10.78 24.33
N VAL A 59 5.27 -11.20 25.59
CA VAL A 59 4.20 -10.80 26.52
C VAL A 59 4.84 -10.35 27.84
N ARG A 60 4.23 -9.37 28.50
CA ARG A 60 4.58 -8.96 29.86
C ARG A 60 3.39 -9.06 30.79
N ARG A 61 3.69 -9.43 32.04
CA ARG A 61 2.76 -9.41 33.16
C ARG A 61 2.59 -7.98 33.66
N LYS A 62 1.35 -7.52 33.76
CA LYS A 62 0.96 -6.26 34.38
C LYS A 62 0.30 -6.59 35.71
N GLU A 63 1.07 -6.43 36.77
CA GLU A 63 0.54 -6.52 38.14
C GLU A 63 -0.25 -5.25 38.43
N SER A 64 -1.47 -5.43 38.93
CA SER A 64 -2.31 -4.36 39.45
C SER A 64 -2.27 -4.43 40.98
N SER A 65 -2.77 -3.42 41.69
CA SER A 65 -2.88 -3.47 43.16
C SER A 65 -3.86 -4.53 43.67
N ASN A 66 -4.57 -5.20 42.77
CA ASN A 66 -5.50 -6.29 43.04
C ASN A 66 -4.87 -7.66 42.74
N LYS A 67 -5.47 -8.73 43.28
CA LYS A 67 -5.08 -10.13 43.05
C LYS A 67 -5.05 -10.56 41.56
N TRP A 68 -5.60 -9.75 40.67
CA TRP A 68 -5.81 -10.06 39.26
C TRP A 68 -4.59 -9.67 38.44
N VAL A 69 -4.03 -10.66 37.77
CA VAL A 69 -2.87 -10.51 36.90
C VAL A 69 -3.34 -10.36 35.46
N TYR A 70 -3.00 -9.24 34.84
CA TYR A 70 -3.25 -9.01 33.43
C TYR A 70 -1.98 -9.27 32.63
N TYR A 71 -2.13 -9.85 31.45
CA TYR A 71 -1.05 -9.98 30.48
C TYR A 71 -1.28 -8.98 29.35
N ALA A 72 -0.20 -8.39 28.86
CA ALA A 72 -0.21 -7.45 27.73
C ALA A 72 0.97 -7.75 26.79
N LEU A 73 0.82 -7.41 25.51
CA LEU A 73 1.95 -7.52 24.57
C LEU A 73 3.06 -6.53 24.89
N THR A 74 4.28 -6.94 24.57
CA THR A 74 5.46 -6.06 24.55
C THR A 74 5.55 -5.32 23.23
N ASP A 75 6.38 -4.27 23.17
CA ASP A 75 6.69 -3.56 21.92
C ASP A 75 7.25 -4.50 20.83
N LYS A 76 7.95 -5.56 21.24
CA LYS A 76 8.46 -6.61 20.34
C LYS A 76 7.31 -7.47 19.81
N GLY A 77 6.43 -7.94 20.69
CA GLY A 77 5.27 -8.75 20.31
C GLY A 77 4.28 -8.00 19.42
N GLU A 78 4.04 -6.71 19.68
CA GLU A 78 3.14 -5.91 18.85
C GLU A 78 3.68 -5.70 17.43
N LYS A 79 4.99 -5.51 17.25
CA LYS A 79 5.62 -5.38 15.92
C LYS A 79 5.51 -6.65 15.07
N ILE A 80 5.51 -7.83 15.69
CA ILE A 80 5.40 -9.11 14.98
C ILE A 80 3.97 -9.35 14.48
N PHE A 81 2.95 -8.95 15.26
CA PHE A 81 1.53 -9.16 14.90
C PHE A 81 0.90 -8.01 14.13
N LYS A 82 1.40 -6.78 14.28
CA LYS A 82 1.14 -5.66 13.39
C LYS A 82 2.42 -5.33 12.64
N PRO A 83 2.82 -6.15 11.66
CA PRO A 83 3.75 -5.66 10.68
C PRO A 83 3.00 -4.56 9.92
N ASN A 84 3.25 -3.30 10.31
CA ASN A 84 2.72 -2.13 9.64
C ASN A 84 3.48 -2.00 8.32
N TYR A 85 3.19 -2.91 7.39
CA TYR A 85 3.79 -2.90 6.07
C TYR A 85 3.42 -1.57 5.41
N TYR A 86 4.44 -0.96 4.83
CA TYR A 86 4.50 0.38 4.26
C TYR A 86 3.43 0.63 3.20
N SER A 87 2.16 0.72 3.62
CA SER A 87 1.00 0.91 2.74
C SER A 87 1.18 2.18 1.90
N TRP A 88 1.87 3.18 2.45
CA TRP A 88 2.24 4.38 1.73
C TRP A 88 3.29 4.13 0.62
N VAL A 89 4.28 3.25 0.83
CA VAL A 89 5.28 2.88 -0.18
C VAL A 89 4.64 2.04 -1.28
N VAL A 90 3.78 1.09 -0.96
CA VAL A 90 3.09 0.25 -1.95
C VAL A 90 2.23 1.12 -2.88
N VAL A 91 1.48 2.07 -2.32
CA VAL A 91 0.65 2.97 -3.12
C VAL A 91 1.50 3.99 -3.89
N LEU A 92 2.62 4.46 -3.33
CA LEU A 92 3.57 5.34 -4.03
C LEU A 92 4.22 4.63 -5.23
N SER A 93 4.65 3.39 -5.06
CA SER A 93 5.18 2.56 -6.15
C SER A 93 4.13 2.35 -7.25
N LEU A 94 2.87 2.09 -6.88
CA LEU A 94 1.77 1.92 -7.84
C LEU A 94 1.46 3.22 -8.61
N SER A 95 1.51 4.36 -7.93
CA SER A 95 1.35 5.69 -8.54
C SER A 95 2.49 6.03 -9.50
N LEU A 96 3.74 5.70 -9.16
CA LEU A 96 4.89 5.93 -10.03
C LEU A 96 4.80 5.08 -11.31
N ILE A 97 4.38 3.82 -11.19
CA ILE A 97 4.16 2.93 -12.34
C ILE A 97 3.06 3.49 -13.25
N ALA A 98 1.93 3.94 -12.67
CA ALA A 98 0.83 4.54 -13.43
C ALA A 98 1.24 5.86 -14.11
N PHE A 99 2.06 6.68 -13.45
CA PHE A 99 2.58 7.93 -14.00
C PHE A 99 3.51 7.68 -15.19
N VAL A 100 4.45 6.74 -15.07
CA VAL A 100 5.37 6.36 -16.15
C VAL A 100 4.60 5.75 -17.33
N ALA A 101 3.60 4.90 -17.06
CA ALA A 101 2.74 4.34 -18.09
C ALA A 101 1.95 5.42 -18.84
N GLY A 102 1.37 6.40 -18.13
CA GLY A 102 0.68 7.53 -18.74
C GLY A 102 1.61 8.42 -19.58
N MET A 103 2.83 8.69 -19.08
CA MET A 103 3.84 9.46 -19.81
C MET A 103 4.30 8.74 -21.08
N GLN A 104 4.50 7.43 -21.02
CA GLN A 104 4.87 6.60 -22.17
C GLN A 104 3.77 6.58 -23.25
N GLN A 105 2.51 6.55 -22.84
CA GLN A 105 1.35 6.58 -23.74
C GLN A 105 1.33 7.86 -24.58
N MET A 106 1.72 9.00 -23.99
CA MET A 106 1.84 10.28 -24.70
C MET A 106 2.90 10.24 -25.81
N PHE A 107 4.05 9.60 -25.57
CA PHE A 107 5.09 9.46 -26.59
C PHE A 107 4.71 8.49 -27.71
N PHE A 108 4.01 7.40 -27.39
CA PHE A 108 3.57 6.42 -28.39
C PHE A 108 2.47 7.00 -29.30
N THR A 109 1.50 7.73 -28.72
CA THR A 109 0.48 8.45 -29.49
C THR A 109 1.06 9.57 -30.35
N ALA A 110 2.05 10.31 -29.86
CA ALA A 110 2.73 11.34 -30.66
C ALA A 110 3.48 10.72 -31.86
N GLY A 111 4.13 9.56 -31.66
CA GLY A 111 4.78 8.80 -32.73
C GLY A 111 3.81 8.30 -33.80
N TYR A 112 2.65 7.76 -33.40
CA TYR A 112 1.61 7.30 -34.33
C TYR A 112 1.01 8.44 -35.18
N ARG A 113 0.91 9.67 -34.63
CA ARG A 113 0.42 10.83 -35.40
C ARG A 113 1.44 11.34 -36.42
N LEU A 114 2.73 11.24 -36.12
CA LEU A 114 3.79 11.58 -37.07
C LEU A 114 3.88 10.57 -38.21
N SER A 115 3.74 9.27 -37.93
CA SER A 115 3.71 8.24 -38.98
C SER A 115 2.47 8.32 -39.87
N ALA A 116 1.28 8.60 -39.30
CA ALA A 116 0.05 8.79 -40.09
C ALA A 116 0.09 10.06 -40.97
N ALA A 117 0.71 11.15 -40.49
CA ALA A 117 0.93 12.35 -41.30
C ALA A 117 1.88 12.09 -42.48
N GLN A 118 2.87 11.20 -42.30
CA GLN A 118 3.81 10.82 -43.35
C GLN A 118 3.19 9.90 -44.41
N GLU A 119 2.24 9.03 -44.03
CA GLU A 119 1.44 8.24 -44.99
C GLU A 119 0.45 9.11 -45.78
N ALA A 120 -0.18 10.10 -45.15
CA ALA A 120 -1.01 11.09 -45.84
C ALA A 120 -0.19 11.95 -46.82
N GLY A 121 1.05 12.29 -46.50
CA GLY A 121 1.97 13.01 -47.39
C GLY A 121 2.44 12.19 -48.60
N LYS A 122 2.55 10.86 -48.48
CA LYS A 122 2.86 9.98 -49.62
C LYS A 122 1.69 9.76 -50.57
N ALA A 123 0.45 9.94 -50.11
CA ALA A 123 -0.74 9.83 -50.95
C ALA A 123 -1.00 11.09 -51.82
N TYR A 124 -0.30 12.21 -51.58
CA TYR A 124 -0.54 13.50 -52.26
C TYR A 124 0.64 14.03 -53.11
N ALA A 125 1.48 13.15 -53.67
CA ALA A 125 2.36 13.55 -54.77
C ALA A 125 2.33 12.45 -55.84
N PRO A 126 1.81 12.70 -57.07
CA PRO A 126 1.93 13.97 -57.80
C PRO A 126 0.63 14.48 -58.46
N THR A 127 0.34 15.78 -58.38
CA THR A 127 0.10 16.70 -59.53
C THR A 127 -0.26 18.11 -59.02
N SER A 128 0.40 19.12 -59.60
CA SER A 128 0.20 20.57 -59.44
C SER A 128 0.51 21.22 -58.08
N ILE A 129 1.78 21.60 -57.93
CA ILE A 129 2.28 22.94 -57.55
C ILE A 129 1.22 23.92 -57.00
N THR A 130 1.17 24.10 -55.68
CA THR A 130 1.16 25.42 -55.00
C THR A 130 1.61 25.20 -53.53
N PRO A 131 2.79 25.67 -53.11
CA PRO A 131 3.36 25.35 -51.78
C PRO A 131 2.70 26.08 -50.60
N ALA A 132 1.72 26.95 -50.84
CA ALA A 132 1.06 27.75 -49.80
C ALA A 132 -0.20 27.09 -49.19
N ALA A 133 -0.86 26.18 -49.90
CA ALA A 133 -2.08 25.52 -49.39
C ALA A 133 -1.79 24.22 -48.61
N ALA A 134 -0.59 23.66 -48.76
CA ALA A 134 -0.19 22.40 -48.12
C ALA A 134 0.07 22.57 -46.61
N THR A 135 0.50 23.76 -46.17
CA THR A 135 0.72 24.06 -44.74
C THR A 135 -0.59 24.20 -43.97
N ASP A 136 -1.64 24.75 -44.60
CA ASP A 136 -2.95 24.94 -43.96
C ASP A 136 -3.77 23.64 -43.96
N ALA A 137 -3.62 22.81 -45.00
CA ALA A 137 -4.22 21.48 -45.08
C ALA A 137 -3.56 20.48 -44.11
N ALA A 138 -2.23 20.50 -43.96
CA ALA A 138 -1.54 19.64 -43.01
C ALA A 138 -1.84 20.04 -41.55
N THR A 139 -2.00 21.33 -41.27
CA THR A 139 -2.39 21.83 -39.95
C THR A 139 -3.86 21.52 -39.62
N SER A 140 -4.76 21.62 -40.60
CA SER A 140 -6.18 21.28 -40.43
C SER A 140 -6.47 19.77 -40.44
N ALA A 141 -5.67 18.94 -41.09
CA ALA A 141 -5.78 17.48 -41.04
C ALA A 141 -5.24 16.89 -39.72
N ALA A 142 -4.17 17.49 -39.16
CA ALA A 142 -3.72 17.17 -37.80
C ALA A 142 -4.75 17.58 -36.74
N ALA A 143 -5.54 18.63 -37.01
CA ALA A 143 -6.67 19.07 -36.18
C ALA A 143 -7.96 18.25 -36.40
N ALA A 144 -8.13 17.61 -37.56
CA ALA A 144 -9.34 16.87 -37.94
C ALA A 144 -9.27 15.35 -37.71
N ALA A 145 -8.13 14.80 -37.31
CA ALA A 145 -8.11 13.43 -36.79
C ALA A 145 -8.97 13.41 -35.52
N PRO A 146 -10.08 12.64 -35.47
CA PRO A 146 -10.97 12.62 -34.32
C PRO A 146 -10.11 12.42 -33.08
N ILE A 147 -10.35 13.23 -32.05
CA ILE A 147 -9.67 13.09 -30.76
C ILE A 147 -9.98 11.67 -30.29
N GLY A 148 -9.08 10.74 -30.60
CA GLY A 148 -9.29 9.33 -30.36
C GLY A 148 -9.48 9.14 -28.87
N MET A 149 -10.38 8.24 -28.50
CA MET A 149 -10.66 7.88 -27.11
C MET A 149 -9.38 7.62 -26.29
N GLU A 150 -8.28 7.24 -26.95
CA GLU A 150 -6.92 7.10 -26.43
C GLU A 150 -6.40 8.31 -25.62
N ILE A 151 -6.63 9.55 -26.06
CA ILE A 151 -6.17 10.75 -25.34
C ILE A 151 -6.97 10.94 -24.05
N TYR A 152 -8.28 10.65 -24.11
CA TYR A 152 -9.14 10.69 -22.94
C TYR A 152 -8.73 9.63 -21.92
N VAL A 153 -8.39 8.42 -22.35
CA VAL A 153 -7.89 7.35 -21.46
C VAL A 153 -6.60 7.79 -20.77
N GLY A 154 -5.65 8.41 -21.49
CA GLY A 154 -4.42 8.96 -20.92
C GLY A 154 -4.68 10.06 -19.88
N LEU A 155 -5.54 11.04 -20.19
CA LEU A 155 -5.91 12.11 -19.26
C LEU A 155 -6.68 11.59 -18.04
N ILE A 156 -7.54 10.59 -18.21
CA ILE A 156 -8.26 9.93 -17.13
C ILE A 156 -7.27 9.20 -16.20
N LEU A 157 -6.28 8.48 -16.74
CA LEU A 157 -5.27 7.81 -15.91
C LEU A 157 -4.38 8.79 -15.14
N ILE A 158 -4.01 9.92 -15.74
CA ILE A 158 -3.23 10.96 -15.09
C ILE A 158 -4.04 11.62 -13.97
N SER A 159 -5.31 11.95 -14.21
CA SER A 159 -6.18 12.57 -13.20
C SER A 159 -6.47 11.63 -12.02
N VAL A 160 -6.67 10.33 -12.28
CA VAL A 160 -6.81 9.31 -11.23
C VAL A 160 -5.54 9.18 -10.39
N SER A 161 -4.35 9.23 -11.01
CA SER A 161 -3.07 9.25 -10.28
C SER A 161 -2.90 10.53 -9.44
N MET A 162 -3.28 11.69 -9.97
CA MET A 162 -3.16 12.97 -9.27
C MET A 162 -4.08 13.05 -8.04
N LEU A 163 -5.31 12.55 -8.16
CA LEU A 163 -6.25 12.42 -7.05
C LEU A 163 -5.78 11.41 -6.00
N GLY A 164 -5.23 10.27 -6.44
CA GLY A 164 -4.63 9.27 -5.55
C GLY A 164 -3.47 9.84 -4.75
N PHE A 165 -2.59 10.61 -5.38
CA PHE A 165 -1.47 11.28 -4.73
C PHE A 165 -1.92 12.36 -3.72
N GLY A 166 -2.93 13.17 -4.08
CA GLY A 166 -3.53 14.14 -3.15
C GLY A 166 -4.14 13.49 -1.91
N TYR A 167 -4.85 12.37 -2.07
CA TYR A 167 -5.37 11.57 -0.96
C TYR A 167 -4.26 11.04 -0.05
N LEU A 168 -3.11 10.65 -0.61
CA LEU A 168 -1.94 10.18 0.15
C LEU A 168 -1.35 11.28 1.04
N ILE A 169 -1.22 12.50 0.53
CA ILE A 169 -0.72 13.63 1.32
C ILE A 169 -1.66 13.88 2.51
N ALA A 170 -2.97 13.95 2.27
CA ALA A 170 -3.96 14.17 3.32
C ALA A 170 -3.95 13.07 4.39
N LYS A 171 -3.84 11.80 3.98
CA LYS A 171 -3.80 10.66 4.91
C LYS A 171 -2.47 10.57 5.67
N SER A 172 -1.35 10.87 5.01
CA SER A 172 -0.01 10.90 5.63
C SER A 172 0.06 11.95 6.74
N LEU A 173 -0.47 13.15 6.49
CA LEU A 173 -0.53 14.24 7.47
C LEU A 173 -1.38 13.86 8.69
N LYS A 174 -2.52 13.19 8.49
CA LYS A 174 -3.42 12.76 9.57
C LYS A 174 -2.79 11.67 10.45
N ASN A 175 -2.08 10.71 9.85
CA ASN A 175 -1.36 9.68 10.62
C ASN A 175 -0.13 10.26 11.35
N TYR A 176 0.56 11.26 10.79
CA TYR A 176 1.70 11.90 11.45
C TYR A 176 1.28 12.70 12.69
N SER A 177 0.16 13.42 12.61
CA SER A 177 -0.46 14.11 13.76
C SER A 177 -0.78 13.16 14.92
N SER A 178 -1.24 11.94 14.62
CA SER A 178 -1.55 10.93 15.65
C SER A 178 -0.31 10.40 16.38
N ILE A 179 0.88 10.48 15.78
CA ILE A 179 2.14 10.03 16.41
C ILE A 179 2.73 11.17 17.24
N ALA A 180 2.56 12.42 16.82
CA ALA A 180 3.03 13.61 17.55
C ALA A 180 2.32 13.83 18.89
N HIS A 181 1.04 13.46 18.99
CA HIS A 181 0.26 13.66 20.23
C HIS A 181 0.54 12.60 21.31
N LYS A 182 1.34 11.57 21.00
CA LYS A 182 1.61 10.42 21.88
C LYS A 182 3.05 10.40 22.41
N ARG A 183 3.84 11.46 22.17
CA ARG A 183 5.16 11.69 22.76
C ARG A 183 5.08 12.73 23.86
#